data_AF-A0A8J7R299-F1
#
_entry.id   AF-A0A8J7R299-F1
#
_cell.length_a   1.000
_cell.length_b   1.000
_cell.length_c   1.000
_cell.angle_alpha   90.00
_cell.angle_beta   90.00
_cell.angle_gamma   90.00
#
_symmetry.space_group_name_H-M   'P 1'
#
loop_
_entity.id
_entity.type
_entity.pdbx_description
1 polymer ?
#
loop_
_entity_poly.entity_id
_entity_poly.type
_entity_poly.pdbx_seq_one_letter_code
_entity_poly.pdbx_strand_id
1 'polypeptide(L)'
;MQELLSKYDNLYGDLSAESGYNAISRDPDYGPKFLEEFQDKLLFGTDICNVNQDVPIVGYLNGLVERGEISRGAFAKISRNNVTKLLNL
;
A
#
# COMPACT_ATOMS: atom_id res chain seq x y z
N MET A 1 4.89 3.88 -13.85
CA MET A 1 3.88 3.93 -12.75
C MET A 1 3.98 5.22 -11.96
N GLN A 2 5.16 5.53 -11.40
CA GLN A 2 5.42 6.82 -10.72
C GLN A 2 4.97 8.03 -11.55
N GLU A 3 5.36 8.11 -12.82
CA GLU A 3 4.95 9.23 -13.71
C GLU A 3 3.42 9.41 -13.78
N LEU A 4 2.66 8.32 -13.84
CA LEU A 4 1.20 8.39 -13.90
C LEU A 4 0.62 8.82 -12.54
N LEU A 5 1.12 8.26 -11.45
CA LEU A 5 0.69 8.63 -10.10
C LEU A 5 1.06 10.07 -9.75
N SER A 6 2.18 10.59 -10.25
CA SER A 6 2.55 12.00 -10.08
C SER A 6 1.72 12.93 -10.95
N LYS A 7 1.35 12.51 -12.16
CA LYS A 7 0.65 13.35 -13.15
C LYS A 7 -0.85 13.47 -12.93
N TYR A 8 -1.51 12.41 -12.47
CA TYR A 8 -2.97 12.35 -12.39
C TYR A 8 -3.44 12.32 -10.92
N ASP A 9 -4.16 13.35 -10.50
CA ASP A 9 -4.64 13.49 -9.12
C ASP A 9 -5.75 12.51 -8.74
N ASN A 10 -6.46 12.00 -9.74
CA ASN A 10 -7.54 11.04 -9.58
C ASN A 10 -7.11 9.59 -9.82
N LEU A 11 -5.82 9.32 -10.03
CA LEU A 11 -5.30 7.97 -10.19
C LEU A 11 -4.86 7.40 -8.83
N TYR A 12 -5.31 6.18 -8.54
CA TYR A 12 -4.93 5.43 -7.35
C TYR A 12 -4.29 4.09 -7.75
N GLY A 13 -3.35 3.62 -6.94
CA GLY A 13 -2.82 2.26 -7.01
C GLY A 13 -3.45 1.40 -5.93
N ASP A 14 -4.00 0.25 -6.32
CA ASP A 14 -4.40 -0.76 -5.34
C ASP A 14 -3.20 -1.64 -4.96
N LEU A 15 -3.09 -1.95 -3.68
CA LEU A 15 -2.13 -2.87 -3.10
C LEU A 15 -2.94 -4.05 -2.55
N SER A 16 -3.18 -5.02 -3.42
CA SER A 16 -3.95 -6.22 -3.10
C SER A 16 -3.28 -7.48 -3.62
N ALA A 17 -3.75 -8.63 -3.15
CA ALA A 17 -3.26 -9.95 -3.54
C ALA A 17 -1.75 -10.14 -3.35
N GLU A 18 -1.23 -11.20 -3.98
CA GLU A 18 0.21 -11.46 -4.04
C GLU A 18 0.94 -10.50 -5.00
N SER A 19 0.26 -9.99 -6.02
CA SER A 19 0.84 -9.03 -6.98
C SER A 19 1.19 -7.70 -6.32
N GLY A 20 0.30 -7.15 -5.50
CA GLY A 20 0.54 -5.94 -4.72
C GLY A 20 1.67 -6.13 -3.73
N TYR A 21 1.72 -7.29 -3.04
CA TYR A 21 2.84 -7.66 -2.18
C TYR A 21 4.16 -7.66 -2.95
N ASN A 22 4.23 -8.41 -4.06
CA ASN A 22 5.43 -8.55 -4.87
C ASN A 22 5.88 -7.22 -5.50
N ALA A 23 4.97 -6.29 -5.75
CA ALA A 23 5.29 -4.97 -6.28
C ALA A 23 6.09 -4.12 -5.27
N ILE A 24 5.80 -4.24 -3.97
CA ILE A 24 6.39 -3.41 -2.92
C ILE A 24 7.47 -4.12 -2.10
N SER A 25 7.61 -5.44 -2.21
CA SER A 25 8.57 -6.24 -1.43
C SER A 25 9.80 -6.70 -2.22
N ARG A 26 9.75 -6.64 -3.56
CA ARG A 26 10.82 -7.15 -4.43
C ARG A 26 12.17 -6.46 -4.23
N ASP A 27 12.14 -5.18 -3.91
CA ASP A 27 13.32 -4.37 -3.62
C ASP A 27 13.13 -3.70 -2.25
N PRO A 28 13.87 -4.14 -1.21
CA PRO A 28 13.74 -3.64 0.15
C PRO A 28 14.07 -2.15 0.32
N ASP A 29 14.90 -1.58 -0.55
CA ASP A 29 15.29 -0.17 -0.47
C ASP A 29 14.33 0.73 -1.23
N TYR A 30 13.69 0.20 -2.28
CA TYR A 30 12.79 0.97 -3.15
C TYR A 30 11.33 0.92 -2.67
N GLY A 31 10.85 -0.24 -2.22
CA GLY A 31 9.46 -0.43 -1.79
C GLY A 31 8.99 0.58 -0.74
N PRO A 32 9.70 0.73 0.39
CA PRO A 32 9.35 1.71 1.44
C PRO A 32 9.36 3.15 0.94
N LYS A 33 10.32 3.52 0.08
CA LYS A 33 10.38 4.87 -0.52
C LYS A 33 9.17 5.14 -1.41
N PHE A 34 8.77 4.17 -2.23
CA PHE A 34 7.58 4.29 -3.08
C PHE A 34 6.30 4.44 -2.24
N LEU A 35 6.18 3.66 -1.16
CA LEU A 35 5.05 3.76 -0.24
C LEU A 35 4.97 5.13 0.42
N GLU A 36 6.11 5.71 0.84
CA GLU A 36 6.17 7.06 1.40
C GLU A 36 5.82 8.14 0.38
N GLU A 37 6.44 8.09 -0.81
CA GLU A 37 6.26 9.10 -1.85
C GLU A 37 4.81 9.16 -2.36
N PHE A 38 4.18 7.99 -2.55
CA PHE A 38 2.83 7.89 -3.11
C PHE A 38 1.76 7.57 -2.06
N GLN A 39 2.04 7.79 -0.78
CA GLN A 39 1.17 7.40 0.34
C GLN A 39 -0.27 7.89 0.25
N ASP A 40 -0.54 9.02 -0.42
CA ASP A 40 -1.89 9.60 -0.58
C ASP A 40 -2.70 8.99 -1.74
N LYS A 41 -2.06 8.17 -2.59
CA LYS A 41 -2.65 7.58 -3.80
C LYS A 41 -2.66 6.05 -3.79
N LEU A 42 -2.31 5.42 -2.66
CA LEU A 42 -2.28 3.97 -2.52
C LEU A 42 -3.41 3.49 -1.61
N LEU A 43 -4.03 2.37 -1.98
CA LEU A 43 -5.17 1.78 -1.29
C LEU A 43 -4.84 0.33 -0.94
N PHE A 44 -5.15 -0.09 0.28
CA PHE A 44 -4.99 -1.48 0.70
C PHE A 44 -6.24 -2.33 0.43
N GLY A 45 -6.03 -3.57 -0.05
CA GLY A 45 -7.06 -4.60 -0.17
C GLY A 45 -6.48 -6.00 0.06
N THR A 46 -7.25 -6.95 0.57
CA THR A 46 -6.72 -8.29 0.85
C THR A 46 -6.81 -9.24 -0.34
N ASP A 47 -7.78 -9.02 -1.24
CA ASP A 47 -8.13 -9.93 -2.34
C ASP A 47 -8.40 -11.38 -1.88
N ILE A 48 -9.04 -11.55 -0.73
CA ILE A 48 -9.38 -12.87 -0.17
C ILE A 48 -10.51 -13.49 -1.00
N CYS A 49 -10.22 -14.61 -1.65
CA CYS A 49 -11.17 -15.38 -2.43
C CYS A 49 -11.49 -16.75 -1.82
N ASN A 50 -10.69 -17.23 -0.86
CA ASN A 50 -10.84 -18.55 -0.26
C ASN A 50 -10.54 -18.56 1.25
N VAL A 51 -11.08 -19.57 1.95
CA VAL A 51 -10.76 -19.83 3.37
C VAL A 51 -9.28 -20.24 3.48
N ASN A 52 -8.58 -19.69 4.49
CA ASN A 52 -7.15 -19.91 4.74
C ASN A 52 -6.20 -19.36 3.65
N GLN A 53 -6.64 -18.41 2.82
CA GLN A 53 -5.74 -17.74 1.89
C GLN A 53 -4.70 -16.90 2.66
N ASP A 54 -3.42 -17.07 2.32
CA ASP A 54 -2.35 -16.26 2.87
C ASP A 54 -2.42 -14.81 2.37
N VAL A 55 -2.19 -13.86 3.28
CA VAL A 55 -2.21 -12.41 2.97
C VAL A 55 -0.89 -11.77 3.45
N PRO A 56 0.25 -12.10 2.81
CA PRO A 56 1.58 -11.71 3.30
C PRO A 56 1.79 -10.20 3.36
N ILE A 57 1.07 -9.43 2.52
CA ILE A 57 1.13 -7.97 2.49
C ILE A 57 0.77 -7.32 3.84
N VAL A 58 -0.10 -7.95 4.65
CA VAL A 58 -0.46 -7.43 5.98
C VAL A 58 0.75 -7.46 6.90
N GLY A 59 1.42 -8.62 7.00
CA GLY A 59 2.61 -8.78 7.81
C GLY A 59 3.76 -7.89 7.32
N TYR A 60 3.90 -7.76 6.00
CA TYR A 60 4.90 -6.89 5.40
C TYR A 60 4.73 -5.42 5.78
N LEU A 61 3.52 -4.85 5.60
CA LEU A 61 3.24 -3.45 5.93
C LEU A 61 3.40 -3.17 7.43
N ASN A 62 2.97 -4.09 8.30
CA ASN A 62 3.19 -3.97 9.74
C ASN A 62 4.69 -3.97 10.08
N GLY A 63 5.48 -4.85 9.45
CA GLY A 63 6.92 -4.90 9.66
C GLY A 63 7.63 -3.62 9.20
N LEU A 64 7.22 -3.02 8.07
CA LEU A 64 7.79 -1.76 7.59
C LEU A 64 7.62 -0.62 8.62
N VAL A 65 6.42 -0.48 9.19
CA VAL A 65 6.16 0.58 10.17
C VAL A 65 6.82 0.31 11.52
N GLU A 66 6.92 -0.96 11.94
CA GLU A 66 7.63 -1.37 13.16
C GLU A 66 9.13 -1.09 13.07
N ARG A 67 9.74 -1.32 11.91
CA ARG A 67 11.16 -1.02 11.64
C ARG A 67 11.43 0.46 11.35
N GLY A 68 10.39 1.28 11.21
CA GLY A 68 10.52 2.70 10.90
C GLY A 68 10.93 2.99 9.44
N GLU A 69 10.76 2.01 8.55
CA GLU A 69 11.06 2.13 7.11
C GLU A 69 9.97 2.95 6.39
N ILE A 70 8.75 2.96 6.95
CA ILE A 70 7.70 3.92 6.60
C ILE A 70 7.13 4.55 7.88
N SER A 71 6.64 5.77 7.75
CA SER A 71 5.98 6.52 8.81
C SER A 71 4.62 5.92 9.16
N ARG A 72 4.19 6.14 10.40
CA ARG A 72 2.83 5.81 10.85
C ARG A 72 1.77 6.57 10.04
N GLY A 73 2.09 7.76 9.53
CA GLY A 73 1.22 8.57 8.68
C GLY A 73 0.96 7.90 7.32
N ALA A 74 2.03 7.49 6.64
CA ALA A 74 1.92 6.75 5.39
C ALA A 74 1.15 5.44 5.59
N PHE A 75 1.50 4.66 6.63
CA PHE A 75 0.79 3.43 6.97
C PHE A 75 -0.72 3.67 7.17
N ALA A 76 -1.12 4.69 7.94
CA ALA A 76 -2.52 5.00 8.20
C ALA A 76 -3.29 5.44 6.94
N LYS A 77 -2.64 6.20 6.04
CA LYS A 77 -3.22 6.59 4.76
C LYS A 77 -3.50 5.39 3.87
N ILE A 78 -2.50 4.55 3.68
CA ILE A 78 -2.55 3.38 2.79
C ILE A 78 -3.55 2.34 3.32
N SER A 79 -3.50 2.05 4.63
CA SER A 79 -4.34 1.01 5.25
C SER A 79 -5.80 1.43 5.45
N ARG A 80 -6.11 2.74 5.53
CA ARG A 80 -7.49 3.19 5.85
C ARG A 80 -7.88 4.57 5.36
N ASN A 81 -7.07 5.60 5.59
CA ASN A 81 -7.58 6.98 5.45
C ASN A 81 -7.89 7.37 4.00
N ASN A 82 -7.10 6.87 3.04
CA ASN A 82 -7.33 7.16 1.63
C ASN A 82 -8.67 6.56 1.14
N VAL A 83 -8.95 5.30 1.47
CA VAL A 83 -10.23 4.67 1.09
C VAL A 83 -11.41 5.33 1.79
N THR A 84 -11.25 5.72 3.05
CA THR A 84 -12.28 6.46 3.81
C THR A 84 -12.62 7.77 3.12
N LYS A 85 -11.60 8.54 2.71
CA LYS A 85 -11.77 9.79 1.98
C LYS A 85 -12.38 9.57 0.59
N LEU A 86 -11.92 8.56 -0.14
CA LEU A 86 -12.33 8.29 -1.51
C LEU A 86 -13.78 7.80 -1.60
N LEU A 87 -14.20 6.95 -0.65
CA LEU A 87 -15.54 6.34 -0.63
C LEU A 87 -16.53 7.06 0.30
N ASN A 88 -16.09 8.12 0.99
CA ASN A 88 -16.90 8.90 1.94
C ASN A 88 -17.52 8.03 3.06
N LEU A 89 -16.66 7.27 3.74
CA LEU A 89 -17.01 6.33 4.83
C LEU A 89 -16.80 6.93 6.22
#